data_AF-A0A5N3WI83-F1
#
_entry.id   AF-A0A5N3WI83-F1
#
_cell.length_a   1.000
_cell.length_b   1.000
_cell.length_c   1.000
_cell.angle_alpha   90.00
_cell.angle_beta   90.00
_cell.angle_gamma   90.00
#
_symmetry.space_group_name_H-M   'P 1'
#
loop_
_entity.id
_entity.type
_entity.pdbx_description
1 polymer ?
#
loop_
_entity_poly.entity_id
_entity_poly.type
_entity_poly.pdbx_seq_one_letter_code
_entity_poly.pdbx_strand_id
1 'polypeptide(L)'
;MDKRAWQAKIHRVAKRSSFSLIYLIRNWMNLRDAETGKILWQGTEDLSVPGVEHEARVPKKILKCKAVSRELNFSSAEQMEKFRLEQKVYFKGQCLEEWFFEFGFVIPNSTNTWQSLIEAAPESQMMPASVLTKSMIIYSGYLSSVLLFRTQK
;
A
#
# COMPACT_ATOMS: atom_id res chain seq x y z
N MET A 1 -19.07 -4.84 -16.64
CA MET A 1 -18.63 -4.15 -15.40
C MET A 1 -19.27 -4.86 -14.21
N ASP A 2 -18.48 -5.45 -13.30
CA ASP A 2 -19.02 -6.08 -12.09
C ASP A 2 -19.57 -5.00 -11.15
N LYS A 3 -20.88 -5.05 -10.85
CA LYS A 3 -21.55 -4.08 -9.97
C LYS A 3 -21.13 -4.23 -8.49
N ARG A 4 -20.44 -5.32 -8.11
CA ARG A 4 -20.06 -5.66 -6.72
C ARG A 4 -18.66 -5.19 -6.32
N ALA A 5 -17.79 -4.92 -7.29
CA ALA A 5 -16.45 -4.39 -7.09
C ALA A 5 -16.39 -2.89 -7.37
N TRP A 6 -15.47 -2.20 -6.70
CA TRP A 6 -15.03 -0.85 -7.06
C TRP A 6 -13.55 -0.90 -7.41
N GLN A 7 -13.13 0.05 -8.24
CA GLN A 7 -11.78 0.08 -8.80
C GLN A 7 -11.03 1.24 -8.16
N ALA A 8 -9.83 0.95 -7.70
CA ALA A 8 -8.86 1.95 -7.26
C ALA A 8 -7.67 1.89 -8.21
N LYS A 9 -7.26 3.04 -8.74
CA LYS A 9 -6.00 3.16 -9.45
C LYS A 9 -4.88 3.36 -8.44
N ILE A 10 -3.84 2.54 -8.51
CA ILE A 10 -2.69 2.62 -7.62
C ILE A 10 -1.50 3.08 -8.44
N HIS A 11 -0.97 4.25 -8.07
CA HIS A 11 0.23 4.81 -8.68
C HIS A 11 1.39 4.69 -7.71
N ARG A 12 2.45 3.96 -8.08
CA ARG A 12 3.71 4.05 -7.34
C ARG A 12 4.42 5.35 -7.74
N VAL A 13 4.63 6.22 -6.77
CA VAL A 13 5.50 7.38 -6.95
C VAL A 13 6.92 6.93 -6.62
N ALA A 14 7.81 6.97 -7.61
CA ALA A 14 9.23 6.85 -7.37
C ALA A 14 9.70 8.13 -6.65
N LYS A 15 9.70 8.12 -5.31
CA LYS A 15 10.43 9.15 -4.57
C LYS A 15 11.92 8.88 -4.75
N ARG A 16 12.68 9.94 -5.07
CA ARG A 16 14.09 9.98 -5.49
C ARG A 16 15.11 9.39 -4.48
N SER A 17 14.67 8.72 -3.43
CA SER A 17 15.44 8.45 -2.22
C SER A 17 15.54 6.95 -1.95
N SER A 18 16.35 6.25 -2.73
CA SER A 18 17.26 5.16 -2.33
C SER A 18 17.36 4.06 -3.40
N PHE A 19 18.60 3.78 -3.83
CA PHE A 19 18.94 2.70 -4.76
C PHE A 19 18.46 1.32 -4.27
N SER A 20 18.30 1.16 -2.96
CA SER A 20 17.87 -0.08 -2.31
C SER A 20 16.40 -0.45 -2.59
N LEU A 21 15.54 0.51 -2.92
CA LEU A 21 14.12 0.25 -3.23
C LEU A 21 13.90 -0.42 -4.60
N ILE A 22 14.95 -0.55 -5.41
CA ILE A 22 14.96 -1.32 -6.67
C ILE A 22 14.92 -2.84 -6.37
N TYR A 23 15.44 -3.25 -5.21
CA TYR A 23 15.51 -4.66 -4.79
C TYR A 23 14.37 -5.07 -3.86
N LEU A 24 13.39 -4.20 -3.66
CA LEU A 24 12.17 -4.52 -2.95
C LEU A 24 11.21 -5.22 -3.91
N ILE A 25 10.84 -6.46 -3.59
CA ILE A 25 9.86 -7.23 -4.35
C ILE A 25 8.63 -7.42 -3.47
N ARG A 26 7.45 -7.12 -3.99
CA ARG A 26 6.20 -7.42 -3.31
C ARG A 26 5.66 -8.77 -3.78
N ASN A 27 5.67 -9.75 -2.89
CA ASN A 27 5.28 -11.12 -3.21
C ASN A 27 3.76 -11.28 -3.26
N TRP A 28 3.06 -10.76 -2.25
CA TRP A 28 1.61 -10.78 -2.17
C TRP A 28 1.07 -9.73 -1.20
N MET A 29 -0.23 -9.44 -1.32
CA MET A 29 -0.95 -8.59 -0.39
C MET A 29 -2.37 -9.11 -0.17
N ASN A 30 -2.88 -8.98 1.04
CA ASN A 30 -4.28 -9.23 1.35
C ASN A 30 -4.90 -8.09 2.17
N LEU A 31 -6.22 -7.96 2.05
CA LEU A 31 -7.05 -7.04 2.83
C LEU A 31 -8.15 -7.84 3.50
N ARG A 32 -8.29 -7.66 4.81
CA ARG A 32 -9.28 -8.30 5.66
C ARG A 32 -10.12 -7.25 6.37
N ASP A 33 -11.37 -7.59 6.62
CA ASP A 33 -12.18 -6.87 7.60
C ASP A 33 -11.53 -7.05 8.98
N ALA A 34 -11.20 -5.95 9.67
CA ALA A 34 -10.45 -6.02 10.93
C ALA A 34 -11.27 -6.58 12.11
N GLU A 35 -12.60 -6.45 12.07
CA GLU A 35 -13.48 -6.97 13.13
C GLU A 35 -13.70 -8.48 12.97
N THR A 36 -13.89 -8.94 11.73
CA THR A 36 -14.27 -10.34 11.45
C THR A 36 -13.12 -11.23 10.99
N GLY A 37 -11.98 -10.64 10.60
CA GLY A 37 -10.84 -11.35 10.00
C GLY A 37 -11.10 -11.87 8.57
N LYS A 38 -12.30 -11.63 8.02
CA LYS A 38 -12.73 -12.13 6.72
C LYS A 38 -11.91 -11.49 5.60
N ILE A 39 -11.39 -12.32 4.71
CA ILE A 39 -10.67 -11.86 3.51
C ILE A 39 -11.64 -11.13 2.58
N LEU A 40 -11.29 -9.89 2.25
CA LEU A 40 -12.01 -9.03 1.34
C LEU A 40 -11.34 -9.01 -0.04
N TRP A 41 -10.00 -9.03 -0.08
CA TRP A 41 -9.23 -8.98 -1.31
C TRP A 41 -7.86 -9.64 -1.13
N GLN A 42 -7.33 -10.22 -2.20
CA GLN A 42 -5.99 -10.78 -2.29
C GLN A 42 -5.42 -10.49 -3.68
N GLY A 43 -4.12 -10.26 -3.75
CA GLY A 43 -3.40 -10.12 -5.01
C GLY A 43 -1.93 -10.50 -4.86
N THR A 44 -1.39 -11.07 -5.92
CA THR A 44 0.02 -11.52 -6.02
C THR A 44 0.83 -10.67 -6.99
N GLU A 45 0.20 -9.65 -7.60
CA GLU A 45 0.88 -8.73 -8.51
C GLU A 45 1.93 -7.91 -7.75
N ASP A 46 3.05 -7.59 -8.39
CA ASP A 46 4.02 -6.67 -7.80
C ASP A 46 3.62 -5.22 -8.09
N LEU A 47 2.75 -4.65 -7.23
CA LEU A 47 2.37 -3.23 -7.31
C LEU A 47 3.50 -2.29 -6.85
N SER A 48 4.68 -2.84 -6.52
CA SER A 48 5.84 -2.04 -6.27
C SER A 48 6.55 -1.64 -7.56
N VAL A 49 6.20 -2.04 -8.79
CA VAL A 49 6.98 -1.53 -9.95
C VAL A 49 6.74 -0.02 -10.18
N PRO A 50 7.77 0.86 -10.17
CA PRO A 50 7.61 2.29 -10.41
C PRO A 50 7.35 2.60 -11.89
N GLY A 51 6.67 3.71 -12.18
CA GLY A 51 6.39 4.15 -13.55
C GLY A 51 5.27 3.39 -14.26
N VAL A 52 4.63 2.44 -13.58
CA VAL A 52 3.47 1.69 -14.05
C VAL A 52 2.26 2.09 -13.21
N GLU A 53 1.16 2.46 -13.89
CA GLU A 53 -0.15 2.56 -13.24
C GLU A 53 -0.68 1.13 -13.04
N HIS A 54 -1.01 0.79 -11.79
CA HIS A 54 -1.60 -0.50 -11.49
C HIS A 54 -3.08 -0.33 -11.14
N GLU A 55 -3.91 -1.33 -11.44
CA GLU A 55 -5.33 -1.32 -11.10
C GLU A 55 -5.66 -2.39 -10.07
N ALA A 56 -6.23 -2.00 -8.93
CA ALA A 56 -6.78 -2.94 -7.95
C ALA A 56 -8.31 -2.90 -7.96
N ARG A 57 -8.92 -4.08 -8.14
CA ARG A 57 -10.37 -4.27 -8.06
C ARG A 57 -10.74 -4.86 -6.72
N VAL A 58 -11.25 -4.02 -5.83
CA VAL A 58 -11.60 -4.38 -4.45
C VAL A 58 -13.12 -4.46 -4.28
N PRO A 59 -13.67 -5.36 -3.45
CA PRO A 59 -15.12 -5.42 -3.24
C PRO A 59 -15.68 -4.18 -2.54
N LYS A 60 -16.86 -3.71 -2.95
CA LYS A 60 -17.50 -2.50 -2.38
C LYS A 60 -17.77 -2.59 -0.89
N LYS A 61 -17.93 -3.81 -0.37
CA LYS A 61 -18.12 -4.08 1.07
C LYS A 61 -16.97 -3.56 1.94
N ILE A 62 -15.76 -3.38 1.39
CA ILE A 62 -14.63 -2.82 2.14
C ILE A 62 -14.89 -1.40 2.64
N LEU A 63 -15.72 -0.61 1.93
CA LEU A 63 -16.09 0.74 2.32
C LEU A 63 -17.06 0.78 3.52
N LYS A 64 -17.56 -0.38 3.94
CA LYS A 64 -18.42 -0.53 5.13
C LYS A 64 -17.64 -1.02 6.35
N CYS A 65 -16.38 -1.41 6.19
CA CYS A 65 -15.55 -1.86 7.30
C CYS A 65 -15.15 -0.64 8.13
N LYS A 66 -15.27 -0.73 9.46
CA LYS A 66 -14.73 0.32 10.35
C LYS A 66 -13.21 0.41 10.27
N ALA A 67 -12.56 -0.73 10.07
CA ALA A 67 -11.14 -0.81 9.79
C ALA A 67 -10.84 -2.00 8.88
N VAL A 68 -9.77 -1.88 8.12
CA VAL A 68 -9.24 -2.92 7.23
C VAL A 68 -7.87 -3.31 7.73
N SER A 69 -7.67 -4.60 8.00
CA SER A 69 -6.34 -5.16 8.24
C SER A 69 -5.70 -5.49 6.90
N ARG A 70 -4.51 -4.96 6.67
CA ARG A 70 -3.69 -5.24 5.49
C ARG A 70 -2.51 -6.10 5.90
N GLU A 71 -2.27 -7.18 5.18
CA GLU A 71 -1.01 -7.90 5.23
C GLU A 71 -0.28 -7.76 3.90
N LEU A 72 0.97 -7.36 3.96
CA LEU A 72 1.88 -7.21 2.84
C LEU A 72 3.05 -8.17 3.04
N ASN A 73 3.34 -9.01 2.06
CA ASN A 73 4.56 -9.79 2.07
C ASN A 73 5.53 -9.26 1.02
N PHE A 74 6.77 -9.04 1.46
CA PHE A 74 7.80 -8.49 0.61
C PHE A 74 9.15 -9.13 0.91
N SER A 75 10.02 -9.13 -0.09
CA SER A 75 11.41 -9.54 0.04
C SER A 75 12.32 -8.36 -0.26
N SER A 76 13.47 -8.31 0.40
CA SER A 76 14.50 -7.29 0.14
C SER A 76 15.87 -7.96 0.09
N ALA A 77 16.64 -7.68 -0.96
CA ALA A 77 18.06 -8.06 -1.01
C ALA A 77 18.91 -7.18 -0.08
N GLU A 78 18.54 -5.91 0.07
CA GLU A 78 19.29 -4.89 0.81
C GLU A 78 18.77 -4.71 2.25
N GLN A 79 19.67 -4.28 3.14
CA GLN A 79 19.31 -3.84 4.49
C GLN A 79 18.61 -2.47 4.45
N MET A 80 17.65 -2.25 5.35
CA MET A 80 17.01 -0.95 5.56
C MET A 80 16.83 -0.65 7.04
N GLU A 81 17.07 0.59 7.48
CA GLU A 81 16.96 0.92 8.92
C GLU A 81 15.55 1.39 9.33
N LYS A 82 14.90 2.17 8.46
CA LYS A 82 13.60 2.80 8.73
C LYS A 82 12.67 2.63 7.54
N PHE A 83 12.45 1.39 7.15
CA PHE A 83 11.53 1.07 6.05
C PHE A 83 10.12 1.49 6.43
N ARG A 84 9.51 2.32 5.58
CA ARG A 84 8.16 2.84 5.77
C ARG A 84 7.44 3.05 4.44
N LEU A 85 6.12 3.12 4.53
CA LEU A 85 5.20 3.34 3.42
C LEU A 85 4.36 4.59 3.71
N GLU A 86 4.43 5.55 2.80
CA GLU A 86 3.56 6.72 2.77
C GLU A 86 2.55 6.54 1.65
N GLN A 87 1.26 6.71 1.94
CA GLN A 87 0.19 6.64 0.95
C GLN A 87 -0.67 7.88 1.00
N LYS A 88 -1.07 8.37 -0.16
CA LYS A 88 -2.02 9.47 -0.29
C LYS A 88 -3.19 9.04 -1.13
N VAL A 89 -4.40 9.24 -0.61
CA VAL A 89 -5.65 8.92 -1.30
C VAL A 89 -6.20 10.20 -1.90
N TYR A 90 -6.28 10.24 -3.21
CA TYR A 90 -6.84 11.35 -3.96
C TYR A 90 -8.21 10.98 -4.53
N PHE A 91 -9.12 11.95 -4.50
CA PHE A 91 -10.38 11.89 -5.20
C PHE A 91 -10.56 13.17 -6.02
N LYS A 92 -10.69 13.03 -7.34
CA LYS A 92 -10.83 14.17 -8.28
C LYS A 92 -9.77 15.28 -8.07
N GLY A 93 -8.53 14.87 -7.80
CA GLY A 93 -7.40 15.80 -7.60
C GLY A 93 -7.28 16.39 -6.19
N GLN A 94 -8.25 16.15 -5.30
CA GLN A 94 -8.16 16.53 -3.89
C GLN A 94 -7.59 15.39 -3.06
N CYS A 95 -6.59 15.67 -2.21
CA CYS A 95 -6.08 14.71 -1.25
C CYS A 95 -7.07 14.59 -0.09
N LEU A 96 -7.62 13.40 0.12
CA LEU A 96 -8.57 13.13 1.20
C LEU A 96 -7.89 12.62 2.45
N GLU A 97 -6.93 11.71 2.27
CA GLU A 97 -6.28 10.97 3.35
C GLU A 97 -4.79 10.84 3.07
N GLU A 98 -3.98 10.93 4.13
CA GLU A 98 -2.56 10.61 4.12
C GLU A 98 -2.28 9.55 5.19
N TRP A 99 -1.72 8.43 4.77
CA TRP A 99 -1.41 7.32 5.66
C TRP A 99 0.09 7.11 5.75
N PHE A 100 0.57 6.87 6.97
CA PHE A 100 1.96 6.66 7.30
C PHE A 100 2.08 5.33 8.03
N PHE A 101 2.82 4.38 7.45
CA PHE A 101 3.04 3.07 8.04
C PHE A 101 4.55 2.85 8.19
N GLU A 102 5.00 2.50 9.39
CA GLU A 102 6.40 2.16 9.67
C GLU A 102 6.55 0.65 9.86
N PHE A 103 7.53 0.06 9.17
CA PHE A 103 7.97 -1.31 9.37
C PHE A 103 9.23 -1.35 10.25
N GLY A 104 10.18 -0.44 9.99
CA GLY A 104 11.45 -0.34 10.71
C GLY A 104 12.58 -1.08 10.01
N PHE A 105 13.36 -1.85 10.77
CA PHE A 105 14.55 -2.52 10.29
C PHE A 105 14.22 -3.71 9.37
N VAL A 106 14.90 -3.81 8.23
CA VAL A 106 14.80 -4.92 7.28
C VAL A 106 16.16 -5.59 7.16
N ILE A 107 16.20 -6.89 7.47
CA ILE A 107 17.40 -7.72 7.32
C ILE A 107 17.69 -7.90 5.82
N PRO A 108 18.95 -7.85 5.36
CA PRO A 108 19.29 -8.14 3.97
C PRO A 108 18.94 -9.59 3.60
N ASN A 109 18.51 -9.81 2.35
CA ASN A 109 18.04 -11.09 1.83
C ASN A 109 16.90 -11.75 2.66
N SER A 110 16.04 -10.93 3.26
CA SER A 110 14.91 -11.42 4.06
C SER A 110 13.59 -11.38 3.30
N THR A 111 12.63 -12.18 3.78
CA THR A 111 11.22 -12.11 3.39
C THR A 111 10.40 -11.83 4.64
N ASN A 112 9.56 -10.81 4.58
CA ASN A 112 8.83 -10.29 5.73
C ASN A 112 7.34 -10.22 5.43
N THR A 113 6.53 -10.45 6.45
CA THR A 113 5.09 -10.16 6.43
C THR A 113 4.83 -8.98 7.34
N TRP A 114 4.26 -7.92 6.78
CA TRP A 114 3.93 -6.68 7.46
C TRP A 114 2.42 -6.50 7.55
N GLN A 115 1.91 -6.49 8.77
CA GLN A 115 0.51 -6.18 9.05
C GLN A 115 0.35 -4.69 9.36
N SER A 116 -0.66 -4.05 8.78
CA SER A 116 -1.04 -2.66 9.05
C SER A 116 -2.55 -2.56 9.24
N LEU A 117 -3.00 -1.65 10.09
CA LEU A 117 -4.42 -1.33 10.25
C LEU A 117 -4.73 -0.02 9.49
N ILE A 118 -5.81 -0.02 8.72
CA ILE A 118 -6.32 1.17 8.02
C ILE A 118 -7.70 1.45 8.61
N GLU A 119 -7.82 2.52 9.37
CA GLU A 119 -9.09 2.94 9.95
C GLU A 119 -9.91 3.71 8.90
N ALA A 120 -11.21 3.45 8.86
CA ALA A 120 -12.10 4.21 8.00
C ALA A 120 -12.37 5.58 8.60
N ALA A 121 -12.50 6.58 7.73
CA ALA A 121 -13.07 7.86 8.12
C ALA A 121 -14.49 7.65 8.68
N PRO A 122 -14.97 8.55 9.56
CA PRO A 122 -16.34 8.52 10.06
C PRO A 122 -17.36 8.37 8.91
N GLU A 123 -18.43 7.61 9.15
CA GLU A 123 -19.43 7.31 8.10
C GLU A 123 -20.04 8.57 7.45
N SER A 124 -20.15 9.66 8.22
CA SER A 124 -20.61 10.98 7.73
C SER A 124 -19.69 11.61 6.67
N GLN A 125 -18.43 11.18 6.60
CA GLN A 125 -17.41 11.65 5.66
C GLN A 125 -17.17 10.64 4.51
N MET A 126 -17.76 9.44 4.61
CA MET A 126 -17.56 8.38 3.62
C MET A 126 -18.41 8.61 2.36
N MET A 127 -17.73 8.68 1.22
CA MET A 127 -18.42 8.82 -0.07
C MET A 127 -18.99 7.49 -0.57
N PRO A 128 -20.13 7.49 -1.29
CA PRO A 128 -20.70 6.29 -1.87
C PRO A 128 -19.74 5.61 -2.87
N ALA A 129 -19.73 4.27 -2.88
CA ALA A 129 -18.89 3.49 -3.80
C ALA A 129 -19.08 3.86 -5.28
N SER A 130 -20.31 4.22 -5.69
CA SER A 130 -20.63 4.68 -7.05
C SER A 130 -19.87 5.95 -7.46
N VAL A 131 -19.55 6.80 -6.49
CA VAL A 131 -18.78 8.03 -6.67
C VAL A 131 -17.29 7.73 -6.73
N LEU A 132 -16.80 6.82 -5.88
CA LEU A 132 -15.37 6.48 -5.76
C LEU A 132 -14.79 5.69 -6.94
N THR A 133 -15.57 4.79 -7.55
CA THR A 133 -15.13 3.74 -8.49
C THR A 133 -14.33 4.25 -9.71
N LYS A 134 -14.39 5.53 -10.06
CA LYS A 134 -13.73 6.08 -11.27
C LYS A 134 -12.78 7.25 -11.02
N SER A 135 -12.64 7.70 -9.79
CA SER A 135 -11.89 8.94 -9.50
C SER A 135 -10.96 8.83 -8.31
N MET A 136 -10.92 7.66 -7.66
CA MET A 136 -10.00 7.42 -6.55
C MET A 136 -8.65 6.92 -7.08
N ILE A 137 -7.59 7.63 -6.68
CA ILE A 137 -6.20 7.30 -6.97
C ILE A 137 -5.45 7.19 -5.65
N ILE A 138 -4.74 6.08 -5.44
CA ILE A 138 -3.85 5.89 -4.30
C ILE A 138 -2.42 6.05 -4.79
N TYR A 139 -1.73 7.09 -4.34
CA TYR A 139 -0.30 7.23 -4.55
C TYR A 139 0.45 6.55 -3.41
N SER A 140 1.39 5.66 -3.75
CA SER A 140 2.20 4.94 -2.76
C SER A 140 3.68 5.23 -2.96
N GLY A 141 4.37 5.59 -1.87
CA GLY A 141 5.81 5.82 -1.84
C GLY A 141 6.46 5.05 -0.70
N TYR A 142 7.39 4.16 -1.04
CA TYR A 142 8.25 3.51 -0.05
C TYR A 142 9.44 4.42 0.23
N LEU A 143 9.83 4.51 1.51
CA LEU A 143 11.04 5.21 1.92
C LEU A 143 11.86 4.33 2.86
N SER A 144 13.18 4.47 2.78
CA SER A 144 14.08 3.95 3.81
C SER A 144 15.26 4.89 4.01
N SER A 145 15.77 4.95 5.23
CA SER A 145 17.14 5.40 5.47
C SER A 145 18.08 4.23 5.18
N VAL A 146 19.04 4.44 4.27
CA VAL A 146 20.09 3.46 3.96
C VAL A 146 21.29 3.76 4.83
N LEU A 147 21.86 2.73 5.46
CA LEU A 147 23.21 2.82 6.01
C LEU A 147 24.20 2.63 4.86
N LEU A 148 24.84 3.72 4.40
CA LEU A 148 25.93 3.64 3.43
C LEU A 148 27.21 3.18 4.16
N PHE A 149 27.42 1.87 4.31
CA PHE A 149 28.76 1.37 4.59
C PHE A 149 29.59 1.48 3.30
N ARG A 150 30.18 2.65 3.04
CA ARG A 150 31.31 2.73 2.12
C ARG A 150 32.55 2.27 2.87
N THR A 151 32.92 1.00 2.71
CA THR A 151 34.31 0.59 2.93
C THR A 151 35.16 1.24 1.84
N GLN A 152 35.91 2.28 2.21
CA GLN A 152 37.10 2.65 1.44
C GLN A 152 38.16 1.58 1.73
N LYS A 153 38.85 1.11 0.69
CA LYS A 153 40.07 0.30 0.84
C LYS A 153 41.16 1.11 1.52
#